data_AF-A0A3M1RDA5-F1
#
_entry.id   AF-A0A3M1RDA5-F1
#
_cell.length_a   1.000
_cell.length_b   1.000
_cell.length_c   1.000
_cell.angle_alpha   90.00
_cell.angle_beta   90.00
_cell.angle_gamma   90.00
#
_symmetry.space_group_name_H-M   'P 1'
#
loop_
_entity.id
_entity.type
_entity.pdbx_description
1 polymer ?
#
loop_
_entity_poly.entity_id
_entity_poly.type
_entity_poly.pdbx_seq_one_letter_code
_entity_poly.pdbx_strand_id
1 'polypeptide(L)'
;MTRIRGRCIDSEPVGGLMITERVFLIFSFLYLVAIGIESLLFFLSHQEKKTLIMRVRHSQRSYRRRMHSYIAKMEEAIREREEKIRQLEEQLVRLKNDREKRMLQETIARLKNEVEMLQREVETLKRREAEEGGATIDPEEFFQLKERNIELEMQVVELKQLLEEQALQQQQRLAEGEKEMEALQLALNEKMVEIAQLKEERDLLQRECASLKKEAIS
;
A
#
# COMPACT_ATOMS: atom_id res chain seq x y z
N MET A 1 16.80 -131.00 -35.75
CA MET A 1 17.44 -129.69 -35.47
C MET A 1 17.16 -128.82 -36.69
N THR A 2 16.41 -127.72 -36.67
CA THR A 2 16.42 -126.45 -35.92
C THR A 2 15.12 -125.70 -36.36
N ARG A 3 14.50 -124.70 -35.72
CA ARG A 3 14.53 -124.01 -34.41
C ARG A 3 13.29 -123.09 -34.48
N ILE A 4 12.35 -123.17 -33.53
CA ILE A 4 11.23 -122.23 -33.40
C ILE A 4 11.73 -120.99 -32.66
N ARG A 5 11.34 -119.78 -33.10
CA ARG A 5 10.83 -118.62 -32.31
C ARG A 5 11.28 -117.28 -32.88
N GLY A 6 10.33 -116.34 -32.88
CA GLY A 6 10.64 -114.90 -32.87
C GLY A 6 9.57 -114.02 -33.51
N ARG A 7 8.40 -113.86 -32.87
CA ARG A 7 7.61 -112.63 -33.05
C ARG A 7 8.33 -111.53 -32.24
N CYS A 8 8.68 -110.44 -32.90
CA CYS A 8 8.85 -109.14 -32.26
C CYS A 8 7.90 -108.18 -32.96
N ILE A 9 6.87 -107.76 -32.23
CA ILE A 9 6.09 -106.56 -32.51
C ILE A 9 6.77 -105.51 -31.65
N ASP A 10 7.57 -104.65 -32.25
CA ASP A 10 8.16 -103.49 -31.58
C ASP A 10 7.58 -102.22 -32.20
N SER A 11 6.62 -101.67 -31.45
CA SER A 11 6.33 -100.25 -31.20
C SER A 11 6.98 -99.17 -32.09
N GLU A 12 6.13 -98.32 -32.69
CA GLU A 12 6.40 -96.89 -32.95
C GLU A 12 6.78 -96.14 -31.63
N PRO A 13 7.32 -94.89 -31.62
CA PRO A 13 7.51 -93.92 -32.71
C PRO A 13 8.89 -93.22 -32.74
N VAL A 14 9.39 -92.84 -33.93
CA VAL A 14 10.61 -91.98 -34.06
C VAL A 14 10.29 -90.60 -34.66
N GLY A 15 9.01 -90.25 -34.85
CA GLY A 15 8.60 -89.00 -35.51
C GLY A 15 8.38 -87.78 -34.59
N GLY A 16 8.30 -87.96 -33.27
CA GLY A 16 7.82 -86.92 -32.34
C GLY A 16 8.84 -85.85 -31.92
N LEU A 17 10.14 -86.16 -31.90
CA LEU A 17 11.17 -85.26 -31.36
C LEU A 17 11.44 -84.03 -32.24
N MET A 18 11.35 -84.16 -33.56
CA MET A 18 11.60 -83.07 -34.51
C MET A 18 10.49 -82.01 -34.51
N ILE A 19 9.26 -82.39 -34.16
CA ILE A 19 8.11 -81.48 -34.11
C ILE A 19 8.20 -80.63 -32.83
N THR A 20 8.57 -81.24 -31.70
CA THR A 20 8.71 -80.54 -30.42
C THR A 20 9.81 -79.47 -30.44
N GLU A 21 10.94 -79.71 -31.11
CA GLU A 21 12.02 -78.72 -31.24
C GLU A 21 11.61 -77.51 -32.09
N ARG A 22 10.93 -77.74 -33.22
CA ARG A 22 10.44 -76.65 -34.09
C ARG A 22 9.37 -75.83 -33.39
N VAL A 23 8.47 -76.48 -32.67
CA VAL A 23 7.43 -75.82 -31.87
C VAL A 23 8.06 -75.00 -30.74
N PHE A 24 9.07 -75.53 -30.05
CA PHE A 24 9.83 -74.80 -29.03
C PHE A 24 10.55 -73.56 -29.58
N LEU A 25 11.16 -73.65 -30.77
CA LEU A 25 11.78 -72.52 -31.45
C LEU A 25 10.77 -71.43 -31.84
N ILE A 26 9.56 -71.82 -32.27
CA ILE A 26 8.50 -70.86 -32.57
C ILE A 26 8.04 -70.16 -31.29
N PHE A 27 7.80 -70.91 -30.21
CA PHE A 27 7.40 -70.32 -28.93
C PHE A 27 8.49 -69.42 -28.32
N SER A 28 9.77 -69.80 -28.41
CA SER A 28 10.87 -68.97 -27.92
C SER A 28 11.04 -67.69 -28.74
N PHE A 29 10.86 -67.77 -30.06
CA PHE A 29 10.84 -66.59 -30.93
C PHE A 29 9.67 -65.66 -30.59
N LEU A 30 8.45 -66.19 -30.43
CA LEU A 30 7.27 -65.40 -30.04
C LEU A 30 7.45 -64.75 -28.66
N TYR A 31 8.08 -65.46 -27.72
CA TYR A 31 8.39 -64.94 -26.38
C TYR A 31 9.42 -63.80 -26.43
N LEU A 32 10.47 -63.93 -27.26
CA LEU A 32 11.45 -62.86 -27.51
C LEU A 32 10.79 -61.61 -28.14
N VAL A 33 9.88 -61.82 -29.09
CA VAL A 33 9.10 -60.72 -29.70
C VAL A 33 8.21 -60.05 -28.65
N ALA A 34 7.54 -60.83 -27.79
CA ALA A 34 6.72 -60.29 -26.72
C ALA A 34 7.53 -59.42 -25.74
N ILE A 35 8.69 -59.90 -25.27
CA ILE A 35 9.61 -59.12 -24.41
C ILE A 35 10.07 -57.84 -25.12
N GLY A 36 10.36 -57.92 -26.42
CA GLY A 36 10.74 -56.75 -27.23
C GLY A 36 9.63 -55.70 -27.30
N ILE A 37 8.38 -56.12 -27.50
CA ILE A 37 7.21 -55.25 -27.53
C ILE A 37 6.97 -54.61 -26.14
N GLU A 38 7.03 -55.38 -25.06
CA GLU A 38 6.88 -54.85 -23.69
C GLU A 38 7.96 -53.82 -23.36
N SER A 39 9.21 -54.10 -23.75
CA SER A 39 10.33 -53.18 -23.55
C SER A 39 10.16 -51.88 -24.35
N LEU A 40 9.65 -51.98 -25.59
CA LEU A 40 9.35 -50.82 -26.44
C LEU A 40 8.20 -49.98 -25.85
N LEU A 41 7.11 -50.61 -25.41
CA LEU A 41 5.98 -49.94 -24.77
C LEU A 41 6.41 -49.24 -23.47
N PHE A 42 7.26 -49.88 -22.66
CA PHE A 42 7.84 -49.29 -21.47
C PHE A 42 8.71 -48.07 -21.80
N PHE A 43 9.53 -48.16 -22.85
CA PHE A 43 10.38 -47.06 -23.31
C PHE A 43 9.56 -45.86 -23.83
N LEU A 44 8.52 -46.12 -24.62
CA LEU A 44 7.60 -45.08 -25.11
C LEU A 44 6.85 -44.41 -23.96
N SER A 45 6.33 -45.19 -23.00
CA SER A 45 5.70 -44.64 -21.79
C SER A 45 6.68 -43.78 -20.98
N HIS A 46 7.95 -44.18 -20.88
CA HIS A 46 8.97 -43.42 -20.17
C HIS A 46 9.35 -42.12 -20.90
N GLN A 47 9.39 -42.12 -22.24
CA GLN A 47 9.59 -40.93 -23.07
C GLN A 47 8.44 -39.93 -22.92
N GLU A 48 7.19 -40.40 -22.97
CA GLU A 48 6.00 -39.56 -22.74
C GLU A 48 6.01 -38.93 -21.34
N LYS A 49 6.33 -39.71 -20.30
CA LYS A 49 6.47 -39.19 -18.94
C LYS A 49 7.55 -38.11 -18.85
N LYS A 50 8.71 -38.30 -19.48
CA LYS A 50 9.79 -37.30 -19.50
C LYS A 50 9.37 -36.01 -20.20
N THR A 51 8.72 -36.10 -21.35
CA THR A 51 8.25 -34.92 -22.10
C THR A 51 7.15 -34.16 -21.34
N LEU A 52 6.23 -34.86 -20.68
CA LEU A 52 5.21 -34.26 -19.82
C LEU A 52 5.86 -33.52 -18.64
N ILE A 53 6.80 -34.16 -17.94
CA ILE A 53 7.55 -33.56 -16.81
C ILE A 53 8.30 -32.31 -17.28
N MET A 54 8.97 -32.35 -18.43
CA MET A 54 9.65 -31.17 -18.98
C MET A 54 8.66 -30.04 -19.30
N ARG A 55 7.50 -30.34 -19.90
CA ARG A 55 6.47 -29.35 -20.23
C ARG A 55 5.90 -28.69 -18.97
N VAL A 56 5.61 -29.49 -17.94
CA VAL A 56 5.13 -28.99 -16.64
C VAL A 56 6.19 -28.12 -15.98
N ARG A 57 7.45 -28.55 -15.92
CA ARG A 57 8.56 -27.75 -15.37
C ARG A 57 8.77 -26.43 -16.13
N HIS A 58 8.67 -26.45 -17.45
CA HIS A 58 8.79 -25.24 -18.26
C HIS A 58 7.62 -24.27 -18.00
N SER A 59 6.40 -24.79 -17.94
CA SER A 59 5.20 -24.01 -17.60
C SER A 59 5.31 -23.38 -16.20
N GLN A 60 5.71 -24.16 -15.19
CA GLN A 60 5.93 -23.69 -13.81
C GLN A 60 7.03 -22.61 -13.74
N ARG A 61 8.16 -22.79 -14.44
CA ARG A 61 9.21 -21.76 -14.50
C ARG A 61 8.72 -20.48 -15.16
N SER A 62 7.96 -20.59 -16.24
CA SER A 62 7.37 -19.44 -16.94
C SER A 62 6.36 -18.71 -16.06
N TYR A 63 5.49 -19.44 -15.35
CA TYR A 63 4.56 -18.88 -14.38
C TYR A 63 5.29 -18.15 -13.24
N ARG A 64 6.32 -18.77 -12.63
CA ARG A 64 7.12 -18.14 -11.57
C ARG A 64 7.80 -16.85 -12.04
N ARG A 65 8.37 -16.82 -13.25
CA ARG A 65 8.97 -15.60 -13.81
C ARG A 65 7.95 -14.48 -13.94
N ARG A 66 6.74 -14.78 -14.42
CA ARG A 66 5.64 -13.81 -14.52
C ARG A 66 5.21 -13.30 -13.15
N MET A 67 5.06 -14.18 -12.16
CA MET A 67 4.73 -13.75 -10.79
C MET A 67 5.81 -12.85 -10.19
N HIS A 68 7.10 -13.18 -10.33
CA HIS A 68 8.16 -12.30 -9.82
C HIS A 68 8.15 -10.93 -10.48
N SER A 69 7.89 -10.87 -11.80
CA SER A 69 7.73 -9.58 -12.48
C SER A 69 6.52 -8.79 -11.97
N TYR A 70 5.41 -9.45 -11.66
CA TYR A 70 4.23 -8.81 -11.10
C TYR A 70 4.47 -8.31 -9.66
N ILE A 71 5.11 -9.12 -8.82
CA ILE A 71 5.53 -8.73 -7.46
C ILE A 71 6.44 -7.49 -7.51
N ALA A 72 7.42 -7.45 -8.41
CA ALA A 72 8.31 -6.30 -8.56
C ALA A 72 7.56 -5.01 -8.92
N LYS A 73 6.59 -5.09 -9.84
CA LYS A 73 5.73 -3.94 -10.20
C LYS A 73 4.89 -3.47 -9.02
N MET A 74 4.37 -4.39 -8.20
CA MET A 74 3.62 -4.01 -7.00
C MET A 74 4.52 -3.40 -5.93
N GLU A 75 5.75 -3.87 -5.77
CA GLU A 75 6.73 -3.26 -4.86
C GLU A 75 7.15 -1.85 -5.31
N GLU A 76 7.23 -1.59 -6.61
CA GLU A 76 7.40 -0.24 -7.16
C GLU A 76 6.19 0.65 -6.86
N ALA A 77 4.97 0.17 -7.15
CA ALA A 77 3.74 0.92 -6.87
C ALA A 77 3.55 1.23 -5.38
N ILE A 78 3.90 0.30 -4.48
CA ILE A 78 3.90 0.52 -3.03
C ILE A 78 4.89 1.62 -2.67
N ARG A 79 6.13 1.57 -3.19
CA ARG A 79 7.15 2.59 -2.91
C ARG A 79 6.72 3.99 -3.34
N GLU A 80 6.16 4.13 -4.55
CA GLU A 80 5.65 5.42 -5.04
C GLU A 80 4.51 5.97 -4.15
N ARG A 81 3.62 5.10 -3.67
CA ARG A 81 2.54 5.51 -2.77
C ARG A 81 3.05 5.86 -1.37
N GLU A 82 4.03 5.12 -0.85
CA GLU A 82 4.69 5.44 0.43
C GLU A 82 5.41 6.80 0.38
N GLU A 83 6.02 7.15 -0.75
CA GLU A 83 6.64 8.47 -0.92
C GLU A 83 5.61 9.60 -0.94
N LYS A 84 4.47 9.40 -1.64
CA LYS A 84 3.35 10.36 -1.60
C LYS A 84 2.79 10.53 -0.19
N ILE A 85 2.68 9.45 0.58
CA ILE A 85 2.28 9.52 1.99
C ILE A 85 3.24 10.39 2.79
N ARG A 86 4.56 10.20 2.66
CA ARG A 86 5.53 11.05 3.37
C ARG A 86 5.38 12.52 3.00
N GLN A 87 5.16 12.82 1.72
CA GLN A 87 4.92 14.20 1.27
C GLN A 87 3.66 14.80 1.91
N LEU A 88 2.56 14.04 1.97
CA LEU A 88 1.32 14.47 2.63
C LEU A 88 1.51 14.64 4.15
N GLU A 89 2.26 13.74 4.80
CA GLU A 89 2.61 13.85 6.22
C GLU A 89 3.44 15.11 6.49
N GLU A 90 4.44 15.41 5.66
CA GLU A 90 5.22 16.64 5.76
C GLU A 90 4.36 17.89 5.57
N GLN A 91 3.43 17.89 4.61
CA GLN A 91 2.48 19.00 4.41
C GLN A 91 1.58 19.19 5.62
N LEU A 92 1.04 18.11 6.19
CA LEU A 92 0.25 18.15 7.42
C LEU A 92 1.05 18.70 8.61
N VAL A 93 2.31 18.30 8.74
CA VAL A 93 3.20 18.82 9.80
C VAL A 93 3.48 20.31 9.61
N ARG A 94 3.63 20.79 8.36
CA ARG A 94 3.81 22.22 8.06
C ARG A 94 2.57 23.02 8.45
N LEU A 95 1.39 22.62 7.96
CA LEU A 95 0.11 23.27 8.28
C LEU A 95 -0.17 23.30 9.80
N LYS A 96 0.11 22.21 10.51
CA LYS A 96 -0.03 22.18 11.98
C LYS A 96 0.95 23.11 12.70
N ASN A 97 2.11 23.36 12.11
CA ASN A 97 3.15 24.19 12.69
C ASN A 97 3.11 25.65 12.23
N ASP A 98 2.08 26.07 11.49
CA ASP A 98 1.97 27.41 10.89
C ASP A 98 2.42 28.51 11.86
N ARG A 99 3.67 28.93 11.67
CA ARG A 99 4.30 30.05 12.38
C ARG A 99 3.50 31.33 12.16
N GLU A 100 2.84 31.45 11.02
CA GLU A 100 1.96 32.55 10.69
C GLU A 100 0.77 32.66 11.66
N LYS A 101 0.18 31.53 12.09
CA LYS A 101 -0.89 31.53 13.10
C LYS A 101 -0.41 32.11 14.42
N ARG A 102 0.82 31.76 14.85
CA ARG A 102 1.42 32.28 16.09
C ARG A 102 1.76 33.78 15.98
N MET A 103 2.36 34.19 14.86
CA MET A 103 2.67 35.60 14.59
C MET A 103 1.40 36.47 14.55
N LEU A 104 0.32 35.97 13.94
CA LEU A 104 -0.98 36.68 13.91
C LEU A 104 -1.63 36.75 15.30
N GLN A 105 -1.55 35.68 16.11
CA GLN A 105 -2.02 35.70 17.50
C GLN A 105 -1.25 36.71 18.35
N GLU A 106 0.08 36.81 18.19
CA GLU A 106 0.88 37.82 18.88
C GLU A 106 0.51 39.25 18.44
N THR A 107 0.25 39.45 17.15
CA THR A 107 -0.15 40.76 16.61
C THR A 107 -1.51 41.21 17.16
N ILE A 108 -2.49 40.31 17.20
CA ILE A 108 -3.80 40.58 17.79
C ILE A 108 -3.68 40.84 19.31
N ALA A 109 -2.81 40.13 20.02
CA ALA A 109 -2.58 40.38 21.44
C ALA A 109 -1.99 41.77 21.69
N ARG A 110 -1.07 42.24 20.84
CA ARG A 110 -0.53 43.61 20.91
C ARG A 110 -1.62 44.66 20.67
N LEU A 111 -2.41 44.51 19.61
CA LEU A 111 -3.50 45.44 19.30
C LEU A 111 -4.58 45.47 20.39
N LYS A 112 -4.91 44.33 21.01
CA LYS A 112 -5.81 44.28 22.17
C LYS A 112 -5.28 45.10 23.34
N ASN A 113 -3.99 44.93 23.67
CA ASN A 113 -3.37 45.68 24.75
C ASN A 113 -3.36 47.19 24.48
N GLU A 114 -3.10 47.60 23.23
CA GLU A 114 -3.13 49.01 22.82
C GLU A 114 -4.53 49.61 22.95
N VAL A 115 -5.56 48.89 22.51
CA VAL A 115 -6.97 49.27 22.70
C VAL A 115 -7.33 49.39 24.19
N GLU A 116 -6.90 48.46 25.04
CA GLU A 116 -7.15 48.53 26.49
C GLU A 116 -6.46 49.74 27.13
N MET A 117 -5.23 50.06 26.73
CA MET A 117 -4.50 51.21 27.24
C MET A 117 -5.19 52.52 26.86
N LEU A 118 -5.58 52.68 25.59
CA LEU A 118 -6.29 53.86 25.11
C LEU A 118 -7.67 54.00 25.76
N GLN A 119 -8.39 52.90 26.00
CA GLN A 119 -9.66 52.95 26.73
C GLN A 119 -9.49 53.44 28.16
N ARG A 120 -8.44 53.00 28.86
CA ARG A 120 -8.12 53.50 30.20
C ARG A 120 -7.78 54.98 30.18
N GLU A 121 -7.05 55.44 29.17
CA GLU A 121 -6.72 56.86 29.00
C GLU A 121 -7.98 57.71 28.78
N VAL A 122 -8.87 57.29 27.87
CA VAL A 122 -10.19 57.92 27.66
C VAL A 122 -11.00 57.95 28.96
N GLU A 123 -11.06 56.86 29.72
CA GLU A 123 -11.76 56.83 31.00
C GLU A 123 -11.15 57.80 32.03
N THR A 124 -9.83 57.91 32.08
CA THR A 124 -9.17 58.87 32.98
C THR A 124 -9.45 60.32 32.58
N LEU A 125 -9.45 60.63 31.28
CA LEU A 125 -9.78 61.97 30.78
C LEU A 125 -11.25 62.32 31.03
N LYS A 126 -12.17 61.38 30.79
CA LYS A 126 -13.60 61.56 31.13
C LYS A 126 -13.83 61.85 32.61
N ARG A 127 -13.09 61.18 33.50
CA ARG A 127 -13.17 61.44 34.94
C ARG A 127 -12.62 62.83 35.28
N ARG A 128 -11.49 63.23 34.68
CA ARG A 128 -10.96 64.58 34.83
C ARG A 128 -11.95 65.63 34.33
N GLU A 129 -12.49 65.50 33.12
CA GLU A 129 -13.54 66.40 32.60
C GLU A 129 -14.75 66.52 33.55
N ALA A 130 -15.16 65.42 34.19
CA ALA A 130 -16.28 65.42 35.13
C ALA A 130 -15.94 66.08 36.49
N GLU A 131 -14.70 65.95 36.95
CA GLU A 131 -14.19 66.60 38.17
C GLU A 131 -13.90 68.10 37.93
N GLU A 132 -13.41 68.43 36.74
CA GLU A 132 -12.99 69.75 36.28
C GLU A 132 -14.17 70.62 35.82
N GLY A 133 -15.21 70.02 35.23
CA GLY A 133 -16.46 70.73 34.88
C GLY A 133 -17.23 71.29 36.09
N GLY A 134 -16.82 70.95 37.33
CA GLY A 134 -17.35 71.50 38.57
C GLY A 134 -16.51 72.61 39.21
N ALA A 135 -15.29 72.89 38.73
CA ALA A 135 -14.36 73.86 39.31
C ALA A 135 -13.94 74.94 38.29
N THR A 136 -13.56 76.12 38.79
CA THR A 136 -13.08 77.27 38.01
C THR A 136 -11.78 76.95 37.27
N ILE A 137 -11.91 76.37 36.08
CA ILE A 137 -10.79 76.06 35.17
C ILE A 137 -10.82 77.04 34.00
N ASP A 138 -9.64 77.32 33.48
CA ASP A 138 -9.46 78.15 32.29
C ASP A 138 -10.22 77.52 31.11
N PRO A 139 -11.17 78.22 30.48
CA PRO A 139 -11.96 77.67 29.36
C PRO A 139 -11.08 77.04 28.27
N GLU A 140 -9.88 77.57 28.06
CA GLU A 140 -8.94 77.09 27.05
C GLU A 140 -8.40 75.69 27.36
N GLU A 141 -8.08 75.36 28.62
CA GLU A 141 -7.67 74.01 29.04
C GLU A 141 -8.81 73.00 28.91
N PHE A 142 -10.04 73.41 29.24
CA PHE A 142 -11.23 72.55 29.10
C PHE A 142 -11.53 72.21 27.63
N PHE A 143 -11.40 73.17 26.71
CA PHE A 143 -11.58 72.91 25.28
C PHE A 143 -10.50 71.97 24.73
N GLN A 144 -9.24 72.15 25.12
CA GLN A 144 -8.14 71.26 24.71
C GLN A 144 -8.34 69.82 25.21
N LEU A 145 -8.80 69.63 26.45
CA LEU A 145 -9.12 68.32 27.01
C LEU A 145 -10.24 67.62 26.22
N LYS A 146 -11.32 68.34 25.90
CA LYS A 146 -12.42 67.81 25.09
C LYS A 146 -11.99 67.41 23.69
N GLU A 147 -11.20 68.25 23.04
CA GLU A 147 -10.67 67.98 21.70
C GLU A 147 -9.80 66.72 21.72
N ARG A 148 -8.93 66.59 22.72
CA ARG A 148 -8.09 65.40 22.93
C ARG A 148 -8.90 64.14 23.24
N ASN A 149 -9.99 64.26 23.99
CA ASN A 149 -10.87 63.13 24.32
C ASN A 149 -11.61 62.63 23.06
N ILE A 150 -12.12 63.54 22.23
CA ILE A 150 -12.73 63.20 20.94
C ILE A 150 -11.73 62.50 20.01
N GLU A 151 -10.48 63.00 19.93
CA GLU A 151 -9.41 62.35 19.15
C GLU A 151 -9.16 60.91 19.63
N LEU A 152 -9.02 60.70 20.93
CA LEU A 152 -8.76 59.38 21.51
C LEU A 152 -9.95 58.42 21.35
N GLU A 153 -11.18 58.92 21.49
CA GLU A 153 -12.38 58.11 21.22
C GLU A 153 -12.44 57.65 19.77
N MET A 154 -12.09 58.54 18.82
CA MET A 154 -12.04 58.20 17.41
C MET A 154 -10.96 57.16 17.12
N GLN A 155 -9.75 57.30 17.71
CA GLN A 155 -8.68 56.30 17.61
C GLN A 155 -9.08 54.94 18.20
N VAL A 156 -9.81 54.94 19.32
CA VAL A 156 -10.33 53.70 19.93
C VAL A 156 -11.34 53.01 19.01
N VAL A 157 -12.20 53.77 18.33
CA VAL A 157 -13.16 53.21 17.37
C VAL A 157 -12.44 52.61 16.16
N GLU A 158 -11.47 53.33 15.58
CA GLU A 158 -10.68 52.85 14.43
C GLU A 158 -9.90 51.58 14.77
N LEU A 159 -9.23 51.55 15.94
CA LEU A 159 -8.48 50.36 16.37
C LEU A 159 -9.39 49.17 16.68
N LYS A 160 -10.59 49.40 17.21
CA LYS A 160 -11.58 48.32 17.42
C LYS A 160 -12.05 47.72 16.10
N GLN A 161 -12.34 48.56 15.10
CA GLN A 161 -12.72 48.08 13.77
C GLN A 161 -11.60 47.26 13.13
N LEU A 162 -10.36 47.76 13.18
CA LEU A 162 -9.18 47.03 12.69
C LEU A 162 -8.99 45.68 13.41
N LEU A 163 -9.21 45.64 14.73
CA LEU A 163 -9.11 44.42 15.51
C LEU A 163 -10.17 43.40 15.09
N GLU A 164 -11.42 43.83 14.90
CA GLU A 164 -12.52 42.97 14.45
C GLU A 164 -12.26 42.42 13.04
N GLU A 165 -11.80 43.25 12.12
CA GLU A 165 -11.43 42.83 10.76
C GLU A 165 -10.30 41.79 10.78
N GLN A 166 -9.25 42.02 11.58
CA GLN A 166 -8.15 41.07 11.70
C GLN A 166 -8.58 39.76 12.38
N ALA A 167 -9.45 39.82 13.39
CA ALA A 167 -9.99 38.64 14.05
C ALA A 167 -10.84 37.80 13.08
N LEU A 168 -11.68 38.46 12.27
CA LEU A 168 -12.51 37.79 11.26
C LEU A 168 -11.65 37.15 10.17
N GLN A 169 -10.64 37.86 9.66
CA GLN A 169 -9.69 37.32 8.69
C GLN A 169 -8.92 36.13 9.26
N GLN A 170 -8.48 36.20 10.52
CA GLN A 170 -7.80 35.08 11.16
C GLN A 170 -8.74 33.88 11.30
N GLN A 171 -9.99 34.10 11.70
CA GLN A 171 -10.98 33.02 11.83
C GLN A 171 -11.27 32.36 10.48
N GLN A 172 -11.36 33.11 9.40
CA GLN A 172 -11.51 32.58 8.04
C GLN A 172 -10.30 31.74 7.62
N ARG A 173 -9.08 32.26 7.80
CA ARG A 173 -7.84 31.52 7.49
C ARG A 173 -7.72 30.23 8.31
N LEU A 174 -8.15 30.25 9.57
CA LEU A 174 -8.18 29.05 10.40
C LEU A 174 -9.20 28.03 9.90
N ALA A 175 -10.40 28.47 9.55
CA ALA A 175 -11.44 27.59 9.01
C ALA A 175 -11.03 26.99 7.65
N GLU A 176 -10.33 27.76 6.80
CA GLU A 176 -9.76 27.27 5.55
C GLU A 176 -8.65 26.25 5.80
N GLY A 177 -7.70 26.56 6.68
CA GLY A 177 -6.62 25.63 7.05
C GLY A 177 -7.13 24.34 7.71
N GLU A 178 -8.20 24.42 8.51
CA GLU A 178 -8.86 23.23 9.10
C GLU A 178 -9.49 22.34 8.02
N LYS A 179 -10.19 22.94 7.04
CA LYS A 179 -10.74 22.19 5.89
C LYS A 179 -9.65 21.54 5.04
N GLU A 180 -8.56 22.26 4.79
CA GLU A 180 -7.40 21.72 4.07
C GLU A 180 -6.76 20.56 4.84
N MET A 181 -6.62 20.69 6.17
CA MET A 181 -6.10 19.64 7.03
C MET A 181 -7.00 18.40 7.03
N GLU A 182 -8.32 18.57 7.11
CA GLU A 182 -9.28 17.47 7.01
C GLU A 182 -9.22 16.77 5.66
N ALA A 183 -9.15 17.53 4.55
CA ALA A 183 -9.03 16.98 3.21
C ALA A 183 -7.73 16.17 3.03
N LEU A 184 -6.60 16.69 3.52
CA LEU A 184 -5.31 15.99 3.49
C LEU A 184 -5.33 14.74 4.38
N GLN A 185 -5.97 14.80 5.55
CA GLN A 185 -6.11 13.65 6.44
C GLN A 185 -6.94 12.53 5.80
N LEU A 186 -8.02 12.89 5.10
CA LEU A 186 -8.85 11.93 4.39
C LEU A 186 -8.09 11.28 3.22
N ALA A 187 -7.38 12.09 2.42
CA ALA A 187 -6.53 11.59 1.35
C ALA A 187 -5.41 10.66 1.87
N LEU A 188 -4.80 10.99 3.01
CA LEU A 188 -3.81 10.14 3.67
C LEU A 188 -4.41 8.79 4.07
N ASN A 189 -5.58 8.80 4.69
CA ASN A 189 -6.27 7.57 5.11
C ASN A 189 -6.61 6.67 3.92
N GLU A 190 -7.14 7.23 2.82
CA GLU A 190 -7.42 6.49 1.59
C GLU A 190 -6.15 5.82 1.04
N LYS A 191 -5.03 6.56 0.99
CA LYS A 191 -3.75 6.04 0.50
C LYS A 191 -3.17 4.96 1.40
N MET A 192 -3.35 5.05 2.72
CA MET A 192 -2.95 3.99 3.64
C MET A 192 -3.72 2.68 3.41
N VAL A 193 -5.05 2.77 3.20
CA VAL A 193 -5.89 1.58 2.89
C VAL A 193 -5.45 0.95 1.57
N GLU A 194 -5.24 1.76 0.54
CA GLU A 194 -4.74 1.32 -0.76
C GLU A 194 -3.40 0.57 -0.66
N ILE A 195 -2.46 1.05 0.17
CA ILE A 195 -1.18 0.37 0.39
C ILE A 195 -1.36 -0.92 1.18
N ALA A 196 -2.25 -0.93 2.17
CA ALA A 196 -2.52 -2.13 2.97
C ALA A 196 -3.03 -3.27 2.09
N GLN A 197 -3.97 -2.98 1.17
CA GLN A 197 -4.48 -3.95 0.19
C GLN A 197 -3.37 -4.46 -0.73
N LEU A 198 -2.55 -3.56 -1.30
CA LEU A 198 -1.43 -3.98 -2.16
C LEU A 198 -0.39 -4.82 -1.41
N LYS A 199 -0.13 -4.53 -0.13
CA LYS A 199 0.77 -5.32 0.71
C LYS A 199 0.21 -6.72 0.98
N GLU A 200 -1.09 -6.83 1.23
CA GLU A 200 -1.77 -8.12 1.42
C GLU A 200 -1.74 -8.97 0.13
N GLU A 201 -2.04 -8.37 -1.03
CA GLU A 201 -1.96 -9.04 -2.33
C GLU A 201 -0.53 -9.51 -2.64
N ARG A 202 0.47 -8.64 -2.41
CA ARG A 202 1.88 -9.01 -2.55
C ARG A 202 2.25 -10.20 -1.67
N ASP A 203 1.84 -10.20 -0.41
CA ASP A 203 2.18 -11.26 0.54
C ASP A 203 1.52 -12.60 0.15
N LEU A 204 0.29 -12.55 -0.36
CA LEU A 204 -0.40 -13.73 -0.88
C LEU A 204 0.36 -14.34 -2.06
N LEU A 205 0.75 -13.52 -3.04
CA LEU A 205 1.50 -13.99 -4.22
C LEU A 205 2.91 -14.46 -3.86
N GLN A 206 3.55 -13.87 -2.86
CA GLN A 206 4.83 -14.35 -2.33
C GLN A 206 4.69 -15.74 -1.69
N ARG A 207 3.60 -15.99 -0.94
CA ARG A 207 3.30 -17.32 -0.39
C ARG A 207 3.04 -18.35 -1.49
N GLU A 208 2.29 -18.00 -2.53
CA GLU A 208 2.08 -18.86 -3.71
C GLU A 208 3.39 -19.15 -4.45
N CYS A 209 4.27 -18.16 -4.61
CA CYS A 209 5.60 -18.39 -5.16
C CYS A 209 6.43 -19.36 -4.32
N ALA A 210 6.32 -19.26 -2.99
CA ALA A 210 7.02 -20.13 -2.05
C ALA A 210 6.48 -21.56 -2.06
N SER A 211 5.16 -21.77 -2.16
CA SER A 211 4.56 -23.11 -2.28
C SER A 211 4.97 -23.80 -3.58
N LEU A 212 4.86 -23.09 -4.72
CA LEU A 212 5.32 -23.58 -6.02
C LEU A 212 6.83 -23.88 -6.04
N LYS A 213 7.62 -23.25 -5.15
CA LYS A 213 9.04 -23.58 -4.97
C LYS A 213 9.27 -24.86 -4.21
N LYS A 214 8.46 -25.15 -3.19
CA LYS A 214 8.53 -26.41 -2.46
C LYS A 214 8.07 -27.59 -3.34
N GLU A 215 6.96 -27.43 -4.07
CA GLU A 215 6.43 -28.47 -4.97
C GLU A 215 7.36 -28.80 -6.15
N ALA A 216 8.15 -27.84 -6.63
CA ALA A 216 9.11 -28.08 -7.71
C ALA A 216 10.41 -28.78 -7.25
N ILE A 217 10.66 -28.84 -5.94
CA ILE A 217 11.85 -29.47 -5.33
C ILE A 217 11.52 -30.89 -4.80
N SER A 218 10.26 -31.13 -4.43
CA SER A 218 9.74 -32.47 -4.10
C SER A 218 9.52 -33.33 -5.35
#